data_AF-A0A1N6Q6R8-F1
#
_entry.id   AF-A0A1N6Q6R8-F1
#
_cell.length_a   1.000
_cell.length_b   1.000
_cell.length_c   1.000
_cell.angle_alpha   90.00
_cell.angle_beta   90.00
_cell.angle_gamma   90.00
#
_symmetry.space_group_name_H-M   'P 1'
#
loop_
_entity.id
_entity.type
_entity.pdbx_description
1 polymer ?
#
loop_
_entity_poly.entity_id
_entity_poly.type
_entity_poly.pdbx_seq_one_letter_code
_entity_poly.pdbx_strand_id
1 'polypeptide(L)'
;MRIAIDFDDRVGIAHEILAELARRSLNVTAVEVDPPYIHIEAPALEQAGLIKLRSQLLQIAGVRTVDVVAMLPGAQRRLYLEALLASQADPVFAVDASGRVIIANGAAVTASGMSEADLRASSMQQLIGDPGLLDAMVDGGYHLPVREIEINGEPYMLETLPLHETSGRVAGAVMTLHAPTRMGERLSALQNYDAGGFEAILGNSPEIDLLKQRAARMALVDAPLLITGETGTGKELLAHACHAGSTRSAEPFFALNCAALPENLAESELFGYSPGAFTGALRGGKPGLLELADGGTVFLDEIGEMSPYLQAKLLRFLNDGSFRRVGGDREVKVNVRIISATHRALEDMVAGGHFRQDLLFRLNVLTLHMPPLRERPGDILPLAQFFLARACAQAARPLMRLSSAACAALLASPWPGNVRQLQNVIFRAVTMSERLVIGADELELAQAANPAGRDMTGEVTTLEQAVADFEKNLLQRLYGDFPSTRRLAKRLGASHSAIATRLRRYGIC
;
A
#
# COMPACT_ATOMS: atom_id res chain seq x y z
N MET A 1 -20.57 -50.79 11.18
CA MET A 1 -20.56 -49.81 12.29
C MET A 1 -19.13 -49.48 12.73
N ARG A 2 -18.95 -48.35 13.42
CA ARG A 2 -17.67 -47.95 14.04
C ARG A 2 -17.88 -47.86 15.55
N ILE A 3 -16.96 -48.42 16.32
CA ILE A 3 -17.08 -48.48 17.78
C ILE A 3 -15.81 -47.96 18.44
N ALA A 4 -15.97 -47.29 19.58
CA ALA A 4 -14.90 -46.92 20.49
C ALA A 4 -15.05 -47.74 21.78
N ILE A 5 -13.96 -48.33 22.23
CA ILE A 5 -13.90 -49.15 23.44
C ILE A 5 -12.97 -48.43 24.41
N ASP A 6 -13.52 -47.90 25.51
CA ASP A 6 -12.75 -47.31 26.61
C ASP A 6 -12.24 -48.44 27.51
N PHE A 7 -10.93 -48.43 27.80
CA PHE A 7 -10.29 -49.48 28.58
C PHE A 7 -9.21 -48.96 29.54
N ASP A 8 -9.00 -49.71 30.62
CA ASP A 8 -7.87 -49.56 31.53
C ASP A 8 -6.61 -50.12 30.89
N ASP A 9 -5.60 -49.27 30.67
CA ASP A 9 -4.37 -49.67 30.00
C ASP A 9 -3.62 -50.77 30.76
N ARG A 10 -3.63 -51.97 30.18
CA ARG A 10 -2.96 -53.16 30.71
C ARG A 10 -2.47 -54.05 29.60
N VAL A 11 -1.41 -54.82 29.90
CA VAL A 11 -0.86 -55.81 28.98
C VAL A 11 -1.95 -56.82 28.57
N GLY A 12 -2.10 -57.05 27.27
CA GLY A 12 -3.00 -58.06 26.70
C GLY A 12 -4.43 -57.59 26.40
N ILE A 13 -4.87 -56.41 26.87
CA ILE A 13 -6.27 -55.98 26.70
C ILE A 13 -6.69 -55.81 25.24
N ALA A 14 -5.83 -55.23 24.40
CA ALA A 14 -6.08 -55.11 22.97
C ALA A 14 -6.23 -56.47 22.29
N HIS A 15 -5.44 -57.47 22.70
CA HIS A 15 -5.55 -58.84 22.18
C HIS A 15 -6.86 -59.50 22.57
N GLU A 16 -7.28 -59.37 23.83
CA GLU A 16 -8.54 -59.93 24.34
C GLU A 16 -9.76 -59.32 23.62
N ILE A 17 -9.76 -58.00 23.41
CA ILE A 17 -10.80 -57.28 22.66
C ILE A 17 -10.88 -57.77 21.21
N LEU A 18 -9.73 -57.86 20.52
CA LEU A 18 -9.68 -58.32 19.12
C LEU A 18 -10.03 -59.81 18.99
N ALA A 19 -9.68 -60.64 19.97
CA ALA A 19 -10.03 -62.05 20.00
C ALA A 19 -11.55 -62.28 20.07
N GLU A 20 -12.28 -61.43 20.81
CA GLU A 20 -13.76 -61.52 20.88
C GLU A 20 -14.42 -61.19 19.52
N LEU A 21 -13.87 -60.21 18.79
CA LEU A 21 -14.30 -59.89 17.42
C LEU A 21 -14.02 -61.05 16.46
N ALA A 22 -12.84 -61.67 16.57
CA ALA A 22 -12.44 -62.82 15.77
C ALA A 22 -13.33 -64.05 16.04
N ARG A 23 -13.70 -64.33 17.28
CA ARG A 23 -14.63 -65.44 17.63
C ARG A 23 -15.99 -65.32 16.95
N ARG A 24 -16.41 -64.10 16.61
CA ARG A 24 -17.66 -63.82 15.91
C ARG A 24 -17.52 -63.77 14.39
N SER A 25 -16.33 -64.04 13.87
CA SER A 25 -16.03 -63.91 12.44
C SER A 25 -16.39 -62.52 11.88
N LEU A 26 -16.26 -61.47 12.70
CA LEU A 26 -16.52 -60.10 12.27
C LEU A 26 -15.32 -59.61 11.45
N ASN A 27 -15.59 -59.20 10.22
CA ASN A 27 -14.58 -58.56 9.37
C ASN A 27 -14.32 -57.14 9.86
N VAL A 28 -13.08 -56.86 10.24
CA VAL A 28 -12.61 -55.57 10.72
C VAL A 28 -11.75 -54.93 9.63
N THR A 29 -12.14 -53.73 9.18
CA THR A 29 -11.42 -53.02 8.11
C THR A 29 -10.37 -52.05 8.63
N ALA A 30 -10.50 -51.58 9.87
CA ALA A 30 -9.53 -50.71 10.51
C ALA A 30 -9.57 -50.88 12.04
N VAL A 31 -8.38 -50.78 12.66
CA VAL A 31 -8.19 -50.76 14.11
C VAL A 31 -7.20 -49.65 14.43
N GLU A 32 -7.61 -48.73 15.29
CA GLU A 32 -6.76 -47.65 15.81
C GLU A 32 -6.68 -47.78 17.32
N VAL A 33 -5.46 -47.82 17.86
CA VAL A 33 -5.21 -47.91 19.29
C VAL A 33 -4.60 -46.60 19.74
N ASP A 34 -5.34 -45.85 20.54
CA ASP A 34 -4.92 -44.59 21.15
C ASP A 34 -5.35 -44.62 22.61
N PRO A 35 -4.52 -45.19 23.53
CA PRO A 35 -4.91 -45.43 24.90
C PRO A 35 -5.46 -44.16 25.58
N PRO A 36 -6.62 -44.25 26.27
CA PRO A 36 -7.31 -45.46 26.73
C PRO A 36 -8.36 -46.03 25.76
N TYR A 37 -8.32 -45.70 24.46
CA TYR A 37 -9.33 -46.12 23.49
C TYR A 37 -8.81 -47.08 22.42
N ILE A 38 -9.64 -48.08 22.09
CA ILE A 38 -9.50 -48.85 20.85
C ILE A 38 -10.70 -48.52 19.97
N HIS A 39 -10.42 -48.00 18.77
CA HIS A 39 -11.41 -47.68 17.76
C HIS A 39 -11.41 -48.73 16.65
N ILE A 40 -12.58 -49.23 16.29
CA ILE A 40 -12.72 -50.36 15.37
C ILE A 40 -13.79 -50.05 14.34
N GLU A 41 -13.47 -50.25 13.07
CA GLU A 41 -14.45 -50.26 11.98
C GLU A 41 -14.77 -51.69 11.57
N ALA A 42 -16.02 -52.08 11.79
CA ALA A 42 -16.57 -53.37 11.41
C ALA A 42 -17.80 -53.14 10.52
N PRO A 43 -17.64 -53.05 9.18
CA PRO A 43 -18.72 -52.66 8.27
C PRO A 43 -19.96 -53.55 8.37
N ALA A 44 -19.76 -54.86 8.52
CA ALA A 44 -20.81 -55.88 8.61
C ALA A 44 -21.48 -55.97 10.00
N LEU A 45 -21.07 -55.15 10.97
CA LEU A 45 -21.68 -55.14 12.30
C LEU A 45 -23.02 -54.39 12.27
N GLU A 46 -24.10 -55.12 12.51
CA GLU A 46 -25.47 -54.60 12.66
C GLU A 46 -25.84 -54.32 14.12
N GLN A 47 -26.94 -53.59 14.36
CA GLN A 47 -27.34 -53.14 15.69
C GLN A 47 -27.62 -54.29 16.68
N ALA A 48 -28.27 -55.36 16.22
CA ALA A 48 -28.49 -56.56 17.04
C ALA A 48 -27.18 -57.29 17.37
N GLY A 49 -26.21 -57.28 16.46
CA GLY A 49 -24.88 -57.83 16.66
C GLY A 49 -24.07 -57.02 17.68
N LEU A 50 -24.19 -55.69 17.61
CA LEU A 50 -23.52 -54.75 18.52
C LEU A 50 -23.96 -54.94 19.97
N ILE A 51 -25.26 -55.11 20.24
CA ILE A 51 -25.76 -55.32 21.62
C ILE A 51 -25.09 -56.56 22.24
N LYS A 52 -25.02 -57.66 21.49
CA LYS A 52 -24.38 -58.90 21.96
C LYS A 52 -22.87 -58.72 22.13
N LEU A 53 -22.20 -58.08 21.17
CA LEU A 53 -20.77 -57.79 21.24
C LEU A 53 -20.43 -56.91 22.46
N ARG A 54 -21.21 -55.83 22.68
CA ARG A 54 -21.06 -54.94 23.84
C ARG A 54 -21.16 -55.70 25.16
N SER A 55 -22.14 -56.61 25.29
CA SER A 55 -22.31 -57.41 26.51
C SER A 55 -21.11 -58.31 26.83
N GLN A 56 -20.39 -58.79 25.81
CA GLN A 56 -19.22 -59.64 25.98
C GLN A 56 -17.94 -58.83 26.20
N LEU A 57 -17.76 -57.74 25.46
CA LEU A 57 -16.61 -56.84 25.64
C LEU A 57 -16.59 -56.27 27.06
N LEU A 58 -17.75 -55.94 27.64
CA LEU A 58 -17.86 -55.48 29.03
C LEU A 58 -17.55 -56.57 30.08
N GLN A 59 -17.49 -57.85 29.69
CA GLN A 59 -17.03 -58.93 30.59
C GLN A 59 -15.50 -59.02 30.64
N ILE A 60 -14.79 -58.40 29.70
CA ILE A 60 -13.34 -58.33 29.70
C ILE A 60 -12.91 -57.37 30.81
N ALA A 61 -12.14 -57.87 31.77
CA ALA A 61 -11.66 -57.07 32.89
C ALA A 61 -10.84 -55.87 32.37
N GLY A 62 -11.26 -54.66 32.76
CA GLY A 62 -10.66 -53.40 32.32
C GLY A 62 -11.38 -52.69 31.18
N VAL A 63 -12.39 -53.29 30.53
CA VAL A 63 -13.24 -52.57 29.57
C VAL A 63 -14.33 -51.80 30.32
N ARG A 64 -14.41 -50.49 30.08
CA ARG A 64 -15.32 -49.58 30.80
C ARG A 64 -16.56 -49.26 29.98
N THR A 65 -16.38 -48.85 28.72
CA THR A 65 -17.50 -48.53 27.81
C THR A 65 -17.27 -49.07 26.41
N VAL A 66 -18.36 -49.21 25.66
CA VAL A 66 -18.36 -49.57 24.24
C VAL A 66 -19.43 -48.73 23.57
N ASP A 67 -19.01 -47.73 22.82
CA ASP A 67 -19.87 -46.72 22.25
C ASP A 67 -19.73 -46.67 20.73
N VAL A 68 -20.82 -46.34 20.03
CA VAL A 68 -20.79 -46.18 18.57
C VAL A 68 -20.28 -44.79 18.25
N VAL A 69 -19.28 -44.71 17.38
CA VAL A 69 -18.74 -43.43 16.90
C VAL A 69 -19.13 -43.18 15.46
N ALA A 70 -19.30 -41.91 15.09
CA ALA A 70 -19.60 -41.53 13.72
C ALA A 70 -18.39 -41.78 12.79
N MET A 71 -17.17 -41.57 13.28
CA MET A 71 -15.93 -41.66 12.51
C MET A 71 -14.79 -42.17 13.41
N LEU A 72 -13.80 -42.83 12.81
CA LEU A 72 -12.55 -43.17 13.51
C LEU A 72 -11.69 -41.91 13.69
N PRO A 73 -10.95 -41.76 14.80
CA PRO A 73 -10.10 -40.58 15.03
C PRO A 73 -9.10 -40.30 13.90
N GLY A 74 -8.45 -41.33 13.34
CA GLY A 74 -7.51 -41.19 12.24
C GLY A 74 -8.17 -40.71 10.96
N ALA A 75 -9.35 -41.23 10.63
CA ALA A 75 -10.16 -40.75 9.50
C ALA A 75 -10.64 -39.31 9.71
N GLN A 76 -11.08 -38.96 10.93
CA GLN A 76 -11.49 -37.61 11.28
C GLN A 76 -10.33 -36.61 11.22
N ARG A 77 -9.17 -36.98 11.76
CA ARG A 77 -7.95 -36.16 11.70
C ARG A 77 -7.50 -35.94 10.26
N ARG A 78 -7.56 -36.96 9.41
CA ARG A 78 -7.26 -36.83 7.98
C ARG A 78 -8.20 -35.85 7.29
N LEU A 79 -9.51 -35.97 7.53
CA LEU A 79 -10.51 -35.07 6.96
C LEU A 79 -10.26 -33.61 7.37
N TYR A 80 -9.94 -33.35 8.65
CA TYR A 80 -9.60 -32.00 9.09
C TYR A 80 -8.32 -31.47 8.45
N LEU A 81 -7.28 -32.29 8.32
CA LEU A 81 -6.04 -31.88 7.65
C LEU A 81 -6.26 -31.57 6.16
N GLU A 82 -7.04 -32.39 5.46
CA GLU A 82 -7.44 -32.15 4.07
C GLU A 82 -8.23 -30.84 3.94
N ALA A 83 -9.19 -30.59 4.84
CA ALA A 83 -9.95 -29.35 4.85
C ALA A 83 -9.07 -28.12 5.15
N LEU A 84 -8.12 -28.23 6.09
CA LEU A 84 -7.16 -27.15 6.39
C LEU A 84 -6.30 -26.85 5.17
N LEU A 85 -5.73 -27.85 4.51
CA LEU A 85 -4.91 -27.69 3.31
C LEU A 85 -5.72 -27.14 2.12
N ALA A 86 -6.97 -27.59 1.95
CA ALA A 86 -7.85 -27.09 0.91
C ALA A 86 -8.31 -25.64 1.14
N SER A 87 -8.38 -25.18 2.39
CA SER A 87 -8.68 -23.79 2.73
C SER A 87 -7.52 -22.82 2.45
N GLN A 88 -6.29 -23.34 2.32
CA GLN A 88 -5.13 -22.52 1.97
C GLN A 88 -5.18 -22.16 0.49
N ALA A 89 -5.22 -20.85 0.21
CA ALA A 89 -5.18 -20.35 -1.15
C ALA A 89 -3.79 -20.56 -1.78
N ASP A 90 -2.73 -20.41 -0.99
CA ASP A 90 -1.33 -20.52 -1.43
C ASP A 90 -0.95 -22.00 -1.69
N PRO A 91 -0.13 -22.29 -2.71
CA PRO A 91 0.45 -23.62 -2.89
C PRO A 91 1.22 -24.06 -1.65
N VAL A 92 0.86 -25.23 -1.12
CA VAL A 92 1.53 -25.85 0.01
C VAL A 92 1.99 -27.24 -0.38
N PHE A 93 3.28 -27.53 -0.15
CA PHE A 93 3.91 -28.82 -0.34
C PHE A 93 4.48 -29.33 0.98
N ALA A 94 4.25 -30.58 1.34
CA ALA A 94 5.02 -31.26 2.38
C ALA A 94 6.01 -32.20 1.69
N VAL A 95 7.30 -32.07 2.04
CA VAL A 95 8.37 -32.91 1.49
C VAL A 95 9.01 -33.75 2.57
N ASP A 96 9.54 -34.91 2.18
CA ASP A 96 10.41 -35.72 3.05
C ASP A 96 11.83 -35.13 3.17
N ALA A 97 12.68 -35.75 3.99
CA ALA A 97 14.07 -35.35 4.16
C ALA A 97 14.90 -35.40 2.86
N SER A 98 14.44 -36.11 1.82
CA SER A 98 15.07 -36.15 0.49
C SER A 98 14.50 -35.13 -0.51
N GLY A 99 13.53 -34.31 -0.08
CA GLY A 99 12.87 -33.30 -0.91
C GLY A 99 11.81 -33.86 -1.86
N ARG A 100 11.35 -35.12 -1.68
CA ARG A 100 10.22 -35.68 -2.45
C ARG A 100 8.91 -35.17 -1.89
N VAL A 101 7.96 -34.84 -2.76
CA VAL A 101 6.65 -34.36 -2.35
C VAL A 101 5.82 -35.52 -1.78
N ILE A 102 5.38 -35.39 -0.53
CA ILE A 102 4.48 -36.33 0.14
C ILE A 102 3.03 -35.86 0.00
N ILE A 103 2.80 -34.56 0.20
CA ILE A 103 1.47 -33.95 0.20
C ILE A 103 1.55 -32.65 -0.60
N ALA A 104 0.52 -32.38 -1.40
CA ALA A 104 0.31 -31.12 -2.08
C ALA A 104 -1.17 -30.73 -1.96
N ASN A 105 -1.48 -29.47 -1.68
CA ASN A 105 -2.87 -29.00 -1.68
C ASN A 105 -3.37 -28.72 -3.11
N GLY A 106 -4.66 -28.38 -3.25
CA GLY A 106 -5.26 -28.07 -4.56
C GLY A 106 -4.57 -26.89 -5.27
N ALA A 107 -4.14 -25.87 -4.53
CA ALA A 107 -3.41 -24.73 -5.09
C ALA A 107 -2.06 -25.14 -5.69
N ALA A 108 -1.35 -26.08 -5.05
CA ALA A 108 -0.10 -26.65 -5.57
C ALA A 108 -0.29 -27.46 -6.86
N VAL A 109 -1.37 -28.25 -6.94
CA VAL A 109 -1.78 -28.94 -8.18
C VAL A 109 -2.02 -27.93 -9.30
N THR A 110 -2.78 -26.86 -9.04
CA THR A 110 -3.02 -25.80 -10.03
C THR A 110 -1.74 -25.07 -10.43
N ALA A 111 -0.90 -24.68 -9.49
CA ALA A 111 0.33 -23.92 -9.75
C ALA A 111 1.35 -24.73 -10.56
N SER A 112 1.49 -26.03 -10.27
CA SER A 112 2.40 -26.92 -10.99
C SER A 112 1.91 -27.35 -12.37
N GLY A 113 0.60 -27.31 -12.63
CA GLY A 113 -0.01 -27.88 -13.84
C GLY A 113 0.07 -29.42 -13.91
N MET A 114 0.42 -30.09 -12.81
CA MET A 114 0.60 -31.54 -12.72
C MET A 114 -0.56 -32.19 -11.96
N SER A 115 -0.79 -33.48 -12.16
CA SER A 115 -1.74 -34.21 -11.31
C SER A 115 -1.16 -34.43 -9.90
N GLU A 116 -2.03 -34.65 -8.91
CA GLU A 116 -1.58 -34.95 -7.55
C GLU A 116 -0.67 -36.21 -7.51
N ALA A 117 -0.96 -37.21 -8.34
CA ALA A 117 -0.16 -38.43 -8.43
C ALA A 117 1.25 -38.15 -8.97
N ASP A 118 1.35 -37.31 -10.01
CA ASP A 118 2.65 -36.95 -10.60
C ASP A 118 3.46 -36.08 -9.65
N LEU A 119 2.80 -35.17 -8.92
CA LEU A 119 3.45 -34.38 -7.88
C LEU A 119 4.07 -35.26 -6.81
N ARG A 120 3.33 -36.24 -6.27
CA ARG A 120 3.83 -37.18 -5.26
C ARG A 120 4.98 -38.07 -5.76
N ALA A 121 5.10 -38.25 -7.07
CA ALA A 121 6.20 -38.97 -7.70
C ALA A 121 7.45 -38.08 -7.95
N SER A 122 7.30 -36.77 -7.81
CA SER A 122 8.32 -35.77 -8.15
C SER A 122 9.07 -35.25 -6.91
N SER A 123 10.24 -34.64 -7.14
CA SER A 123 10.95 -33.88 -6.11
C SER A 123 10.80 -32.37 -6.31
N MET A 124 10.89 -31.60 -5.23
CA MET A 124 10.80 -30.13 -5.31
C MET A 124 11.94 -29.51 -6.12
N GLN A 125 13.12 -30.13 -6.13
CA GLN A 125 14.23 -29.70 -7.00
C GLN A 125 13.87 -29.79 -8.48
N GLN A 126 13.19 -30.88 -8.89
CA GLN A 126 12.75 -31.07 -10.27
C GLN A 126 11.63 -30.11 -10.63
N LEU A 127 10.69 -29.90 -9.70
CA LEU A 127 9.56 -28.99 -9.89
C LEU A 127 9.99 -27.54 -10.08
N ILE A 128 11.00 -27.11 -9.31
CA ILE A 128 11.52 -25.72 -9.32
C ILE A 128 12.63 -25.55 -10.37
N GLY A 129 13.25 -26.65 -10.81
CA GLY A 129 14.43 -26.60 -11.67
C GLY A 129 15.71 -26.16 -10.95
N ASP A 130 15.77 -26.26 -9.62
CA ASP A 130 16.94 -25.95 -8.80
C ASP A 130 17.52 -27.22 -8.15
N PRO A 131 18.58 -27.81 -8.73
CA PRO A 131 19.21 -29.02 -8.17
C PRO A 131 19.91 -28.76 -6.83
N GLY A 132 20.29 -27.52 -6.51
CA GLY A 132 20.97 -27.17 -5.25
C GLY A 132 20.03 -26.92 -4.07
N LEU A 133 18.71 -26.98 -4.28
CA LEU A 133 17.72 -26.63 -3.27
C LEU A 133 17.82 -27.50 -2.01
N LEU A 134 17.99 -28.81 -2.16
CA LEU A 134 18.05 -29.71 -1.01
C LEU A 134 19.33 -29.53 -0.21
N ASP A 135 20.46 -29.35 -0.87
CA ASP A 135 21.72 -29.06 -0.19
C ASP A 135 21.60 -27.78 0.64
N ALA A 136 20.99 -26.73 0.07
CA ALA A 136 20.70 -25.50 0.78
C ALA A 136 19.74 -25.71 1.97
N MET A 137 18.71 -26.55 1.82
CA MET A 137 17.80 -26.90 2.92
C MET A 137 18.55 -27.63 4.03
N VAL A 138 19.35 -28.64 3.69
CA VAL A 138 20.11 -29.43 4.67
C VAL A 138 21.11 -28.55 5.41
N ASP A 139 21.88 -27.73 4.70
CA ASP A 139 22.84 -26.78 5.29
C ASP A 139 22.18 -25.74 6.19
N GLY A 140 20.96 -25.31 5.83
CA GLY A 140 20.15 -24.37 6.60
C GLY A 140 19.32 -25.00 7.73
N GLY A 141 19.44 -26.30 8.01
CA GLY A 141 18.60 -26.97 9.00
C GLY A 141 17.11 -26.96 8.64
N TYR A 142 16.81 -27.00 7.34
CA TYR A 142 15.49 -26.92 6.71
C TYR A 142 14.73 -25.61 7.02
N HIS A 143 15.48 -24.57 7.42
CA HIS A 143 15.04 -23.18 7.48
C HIS A 143 15.80 -22.37 6.43
N LEU A 144 15.18 -22.21 5.26
CA LEU A 144 15.70 -21.31 4.25
C LEU A 144 15.21 -19.87 4.50
N PRO A 145 16.06 -18.85 4.29
CA PRO A 145 15.58 -17.49 4.16
C PRO A 145 14.62 -17.40 2.96
N VAL A 146 13.64 -16.51 3.05
CA VAL A 146 12.65 -16.31 1.97
C VAL A 146 13.38 -16.09 0.65
N ARG A 147 13.05 -16.94 -0.32
CA ARG A 147 13.74 -17.01 -1.61
C ARG A 147 12.71 -17.06 -2.73
N GLU A 148 12.97 -16.34 -3.81
CA GLU A 148 12.18 -16.47 -5.01
C GLU A 148 12.50 -17.76 -5.76
N ILE A 149 11.46 -18.45 -6.21
CA ILE A 149 11.50 -19.65 -7.02
C ILE A 149 10.53 -19.50 -8.20
N GLU A 150 10.65 -20.38 -9.20
CA GLU A 150 9.75 -20.41 -10.35
C GLU A 150 9.10 -21.78 -10.46
N ILE A 151 7.78 -21.79 -10.71
CA ILE A 151 7.03 -23.01 -11.03
C ILE A 151 6.18 -22.72 -12.25
N ASN A 152 6.34 -23.54 -13.29
CA ASN A 152 5.56 -23.43 -14.53
C ASN A 152 5.59 -22.03 -15.16
N GLY A 153 6.72 -21.33 -15.10
CA GLY A 153 6.85 -19.98 -15.64
C GLY A 153 6.43 -18.85 -14.68
N GLU A 154 5.85 -19.17 -13.53
CA GLU A 154 5.32 -18.18 -12.58
C GLU A 154 6.25 -18.03 -11.35
N PRO A 155 6.56 -16.79 -10.92
CA PRO A 155 7.42 -16.54 -9.77
C PRO A 155 6.65 -16.67 -8.44
N TYR A 156 7.29 -17.27 -7.44
CA TYR A 156 6.77 -17.40 -6.08
C TYR A 156 7.86 -17.12 -5.05
N MET A 157 7.48 -16.56 -3.91
CA MET A 157 8.32 -16.52 -2.73
C MET A 157 8.15 -17.81 -1.93
N LEU A 158 9.21 -18.59 -1.78
CA LEU A 158 9.26 -19.82 -1.01
C LEU A 158 9.54 -19.51 0.47
N GLU A 159 8.63 -19.97 1.33
CA GLU A 159 8.82 -20.09 2.78
C GLU A 159 8.91 -21.57 3.16
N THR A 160 9.79 -21.90 4.11
CA THR A 160 9.99 -23.28 4.57
C THR A 160 9.85 -23.39 6.08
N LEU A 161 9.10 -24.42 6.53
CA LEU A 161 8.93 -24.78 7.92
C LEU A 161 9.36 -26.24 8.13
N PRO A 162 10.42 -26.53 8.88
CA PRO A 162 10.94 -27.88 9.06
C PRO A 162 10.01 -28.75 9.90
N LEU A 163 9.95 -30.03 9.55
CA LEU A 163 9.23 -31.06 10.29
C LEU A 163 10.25 -31.91 11.07
N HIS A 164 10.07 -31.97 12.39
CA HIS A 164 10.93 -32.76 13.27
C HIS A 164 10.19 -33.98 13.79
N GLU A 165 10.88 -35.11 13.85
CA GLU A 165 10.46 -36.26 14.65
C GLU A 165 10.59 -35.96 16.14
N THR A 166 9.92 -36.75 16.99
CA THR A 166 10.04 -36.68 18.45
C THR A 166 11.49 -36.89 18.94
N SER A 167 12.32 -37.54 18.12
CA SER A 167 13.76 -37.76 18.33
C SER A 167 14.61 -36.50 18.10
N GLY A 168 14.03 -35.43 17.55
CA GLY A 168 14.73 -34.22 17.12
C GLY A 168 15.34 -34.30 15.72
N ARG A 169 15.24 -35.45 15.04
CA ARG A 169 15.68 -35.61 13.65
C ARG A 169 14.72 -34.91 12.69
N VAL A 170 15.24 -34.23 11.67
CA VAL A 170 14.40 -33.66 10.61
C VAL A 170 13.78 -34.78 9.77
N ALA A 171 12.46 -34.82 9.73
CA ALA A 171 11.66 -35.72 8.91
C ALA A 171 11.42 -35.15 7.49
N GLY A 172 11.48 -33.83 7.34
CA GLY A 172 11.16 -33.14 6.11
C GLY A 172 10.86 -31.65 6.32
N ALA A 173 10.06 -31.06 5.43
CA ALA A 173 9.63 -29.66 5.54
C ALA A 173 8.27 -29.42 4.91
N VAL A 174 7.56 -28.41 5.40
CA VAL A 174 6.42 -27.79 4.72
C VAL A 174 6.95 -26.58 3.97
N MET A 175 6.57 -26.47 2.70
CA MET A 175 6.98 -25.42 1.79
C MET A 175 5.73 -24.68 1.32
N THR A 176 5.67 -23.38 1.59
CA THR A 176 4.55 -22.52 1.20
C THR A 176 5.03 -21.54 0.16
N LEU A 177 4.26 -21.36 -0.91
CA LEU A 177 4.62 -20.49 -2.02
C LEU A 177 3.68 -19.29 -2.08
N HIS A 178 4.23 -18.09 -1.93
CA HIS A 178 3.44 -16.86 -2.00
C HIS A 178 3.62 -16.18 -3.36
N ALA A 179 2.53 -16.02 -4.09
CA ALA A 179 2.52 -15.24 -5.32
C ALA A 179 2.68 -13.74 -4.98
N PRO A 180 3.50 -12.98 -5.71
CA PRO A 180 3.67 -11.53 -5.48
C PRO A 180 2.35 -10.75 -5.50
N THR A 181 1.43 -11.11 -6.39
CA THR A 181 0.11 -10.47 -6.54
C THR A 181 -0.71 -10.55 -5.24
N ARG A 182 -0.77 -11.74 -4.62
CA ARG A 182 -1.44 -11.97 -3.33
C ARG A 182 -0.75 -11.27 -2.17
N MET A 183 0.57 -11.16 -2.21
CA MET A 183 1.29 -10.35 -1.23
C MET A 183 0.89 -8.88 -1.36
N GLY A 184 0.72 -8.40 -2.60
CA GLY A 184 0.17 -7.09 -2.90
C GLY A 184 -1.23 -6.87 -2.34
N GLU A 185 -2.16 -7.80 -2.57
CA GLU A 185 -3.52 -7.76 -2.01
C GLU A 185 -3.51 -7.67 -0.48
N ARG A 186 -2.73 -8.53 0.19
CA ARG A 186 -2.58 -8.51 1.66
C ARG A 186 -1.99 -7.20 2.15
N LEU A 187 -0.97 -6.68 1.48
CA LEU A 187 -0.32 -5.43 1.86
C LEU A 187 -1.24 -4.23 1.67
N SER A 188 -1.98 -4.18 0.56
CA SER A 188 -2.99 -3.15 0.28
C SER A 188 -4.09 -3.16 1.35
N ALA A 189 -4.59 -4.34 1.75
CA ALA A 189 -5.59 -4.49 2.80
C ALA A 189 -5.07 -4.06 4.19
N LEU A 190 -3.78 -4.23 4.48
CA LEU A 190 -3.18 -3.75 5.73
C LEU A 190 -2.94 -2.24 5.72
N GLN A 191 -2.66 -1.66 4.55
CA GLN A 191 -2.37 -0.24 4.41
C GLN A 191 -3.61 0.64 4.54
N ASN A 192 -4.84 0.06 4.57
CA ASN A 192 -6.13 0.73 4.78
C ASN A 192 -6.04 2.20 4.35
N TYR A 193 -5.94 2.45 3.04
CA TYR A 193 -6.02 3.82 2.55
C TYR A 193 -7.44 4.32 2.81
N ASP A 194 -7.66 4.91 4.00
CA ASP A 194 -8.88 5.60 4.45
C ASP A 194 -9.21 6.83 3.57
N ALA A 195 -8.57 6.98 2.42
CA ALA A 195 -8.76 8.06 1.47
C ALA A 195 -10.15 8.06 0.82
N GLY A 196 -10.91 6.96 0.91
CA GLY A 196 -12.31 6.88 0.49
C GLY A 196 -12.54 7.12 -1.02
N GLY A 197 -13.82 7.22 -1.40
CA GLY A 197 -14.23 7.59 -2.76
C GLY A 197 -14.27 9.11 -2.97
N PHE A 198 -14.98 9.56 -4.01
CA PHE A 198 -15.10 11.00 -4.34
C PHE A 198 -15.68 11.87 -3.21
N GLU A 199 -16.40 11.28 -2.26
CA GLU A 199 -16.93 11.96 -1.06
C GLU A 199 -15.84 12.46 -0.11
N ALA A 200 -14.64 11.87 -0.16
CA ALA A 200 -13.50 12.34 0.64
C ALA A 200 -12.92 13.66 0.13
N ILE A 201 -13.21 14.02 -1.14
CA ILE A 201 -12.81 15.31 -1.70
C ILE A 201 -13.81 16.36 -1.25
N LEU A 202 -13.47 17.07 -0.17
CA LEU A 202 -14.32 18.11 0.39
C LEU A 202 -14.42 19.33 -0.55
N GLY A 203 -15.61 19.90 -0.64
CA GLY A 203 -15.92 21.06 -1.46
C GLY A 203 -17.16 20.84 -2.32
N ASN A 204 -17.93 21.91 -2.49
CA ASN A 204 -19.18 21.98 -3.25
C ASN A 204 -19.15 23.14 -4.27
N SER A 205 -17.96 23.65 -4.58
CA SER A 205 -17.81 24.64 -5.65
C SER A 205 -18.13 24.00 -7.01
N PRO A 206 -18.68 24.76 -7.97
CA PRO A 206 -18.97 24.24 -9.31
C PRO A 206 -17.74 23.60 -9.98
N GLU A 207 -16.54 24.14 -9.73
CA GLU A 207 -15.27 23.65 -10.24
C GLU A 207 -14.95 22.25 -9.71
N ILE A 208 -15.13 22.02 -8.40
CA ILE A 208 -14.89 20.72 -7.77
C ILE A 208 -15.97 19.71 -8.13
N ASP A 209 -17.23 20.11 -8.21
CA ASP A 209 -18.31 19.22 -8.64
C ASP A 209 -18.12 18.74 -10.08
N LEU A 210 -17.75 19.66 -10.99
CA LEU A 210 -17.42 19.32 -12.36
C LEU A 210 -16.20 18.39 -12.45
N LEU A 211 -15.18 18.64 -11.61
CA LEU A 211 -14.00 17.77 -11.52
C LEU A 211 -14.39 16.37 -11.07
N LYS A 212 -15.17 16.22 -9.98
CA LYS A 212 -15.66 14.93 -9.47
C LYS A 212 -16.44 14.17 -10.54
N GLN A 213 -17.36 14.84 -11.25
CA GLN A 213 -18.14 14.21 -12.33
C GLN A 213 -17.29 13.74 -13.52
N ARG A 214 -16.27 14.52 -13.91
CA ARG A 214 -15.33 14.12 -14.95
C ARG A 214 -14.45 12.95 -14.49
N ALA A 215 -13.94 13.04 -13.27
CA ALA A 215 -13.10 12.03 -12.66
C ALA A 215 -13.84 10.70 -12.51
N ALA A 216 -15.11 10.71 -12.08
CA ALA A 216 -15.94 9.51 -11.97
C ALA A 216 -16.15 8.82 -13.33
N ARG A 217 -16.30 9.59 -14.43
CA ARG A 217 -16.39 9.00 -15.78
C ARG A 217 -15.06 8.42 -16.24
N MET A 218 -13.96 9.14 -16.00
CA MET A 218 -12.61 8.68 -16.35
C MET A 218 -12.15 7.49 -15.49
N ALA A 219 -12.65 7.36 -14.27
CA ALA A 219 -12.38 6.23 -13.39
C ALA A 219 -12.80 4.89 -14.00
N LEU A 220 -13.87 4.86 -14.80
CA LEU A 220 -14.37 3.66 -15.48
C LEU A 220 -13.56 3.27 -16.73
N VAL A 221 -12.70 4.15 -17.23
CA VAL A 221 -11.88 3.90 -18.41
C VAL A 221 -10.54 3.31 -17.98
N ASP A 222 -10.21 2.12 -18.48
CA ASP A 222 -8.93 1.45 -18.21
C ASP A 222 -7.82 2.02 -19.09
N ALA A 223 -7.41 3.26 -18.79
CA ALA A 223 -6.34 3.97 -19.44
C ALA A 223 -5.51 4.80 -18.44
N PRO A 224 -4.26 5.17 -18.80
CA PRO A 224 -3.45 6.07 -18.00
C PRO A 224 -4.14 7.41 -17.76
N LEU A 225 -4.06 7.90 -16.52
CA LEU A 225 -4.66 9.16 -16.08
C LEU A 225 -3.59 10.11 -15.55
N LEU A 226 -3.46 11.28 -16.16
CA LEU A 226 -2.59 12.37 -15.71
C LEU A 226 -3.40 13.41 -14.92
N ILE A 227 -3.01 13.66 -13.68
CA ILE A 227 -3.57 14.68 -12.80
C ILE A 227 -2.59 15.85 -12.72
N THR A 228 -2.95 16.99 -13.29
CA THR A 228 -2.16 18.23 -13.20
C THR A 228 -2.72 19.13 -12.11
N GLY A 229 -1.88 19.96 -11.51
CA GLY A 229 -2.32 20.99 -10.57
C GLY A 229 -1.25 21.30 -9.54
N GLU A 230 -1.41 22.43 -8.87
CA GLU A 230 -0.42 22.92 -7.90
C GLU A 230 -0.21 21.96 -6.73
N THR A 231 0.93 22.08 -6.07
CA THR A 231 1.24 21.34 -4.85
C THR A 231 0.22 21.69 -3.75
N GLY A 232 -0.19 20.69 -2.98
CA GLY A 232 -1.11 20.88 -1.85
C GLY A 232 -2.59 21.04 -2.21
N THR A 233 -2.99 20.78 -3.46
CA THR A 233 -4.39 20.85 -3.92
C THR A 233 -5.22 19.60 -3.65
N GLY A 234 -4.58 18.45 -3.37
CA GLY A 234 -5.24 17.16 -3.11
C GLY A 234 -5.22 16.16 -4.28
N LYS A 235 -4.20 16.21 -5.15
CA LYS A 235 -4.07 15.29 -6.31
C LYS A 235 -4.10 13.80 -5.92
N GLU A 236 -3.46 13.44 -4.81
CA GLU A 236 -3.45 12.08 -4.27
C GLU A 236 -4.86 11.59 -3.88
N LEU A 237 -5.66 12.43 -3.22
CA LEU A 237 -7.06 12.11 -2.91
C LEU A 237 -7.90 11.87 -4.18
N LEU A 238 -7.64 12.66 -5.24
CA LEU A 238 -8.30 12.45 -6.52
C LEU A 238 -7.88 11.13 -7.18
N ALA A 239 -6.60 10.76 -7.09
CA ALA A 239 -6.11 9.47 -7.58
C ALA A 239 -6.77 8.29 -6.86
N HIS A 240 -6.85 8.35 -5.53
CA HIS A 240 -7.58 7.36 -4.72
C HIS A 240 -9.06 7.28 -5.09
N ALA A 241 -9.74 8.42 -5.22
CA ALA A 241 -11.14 8.44 -5.59
C ALA A 241 -11.38 7.84 -7.00
N CYS A 242 -10.47 8.10 -7.95
CA CYS A 242 -10.49 7.47 -9.27
C CYS A 242 -10.30 5.96 -9.21
N HIS A 243 -9.39 5.46 -8.36
CA HIS A 243 -9.21 4.02 -8.17
C HIS A 243 -10.46 3.38 -7.52
N ALA A 244 -10.97 3.97 -6.44
CA ALA A 244 -12.17 3.51 -5.74
C ALA A 244 -13.43 3.54 -6.62
N GLY A 245 -13.50 4.47 -7.58
CA GLY A 245 -14.58 4.56 -8.56
C GLY A 245 -14.39 3.70 -9.82
N SER A 246 -13.31 2.90 -9.89
CA SER A 246 -12.99 2.09 -11.07
C SER A 246 -13.42 0.62 -10.95
N THR A 247 -13.27 -0.13 -12.05
CA THR A 247 -13.44 -1.59 -12.07
C THR A 247 -12.39 -2.34 -11.25
N ARG A 248 -11.29 -1.66 -10.88
CA ARG A 248 -10.18 -2.21 -10.09
C ARG A 248 -10.26 -1.82 -8.60
N SER A 249 -11.41 -1.37 -8.12
CA SER A 249 -11.58 -0.82 -6.76
C SER A 249 -11.35 -1.82 -5.61
N ALA A 250 -11.43 -3.12 -5.89
CA ALA A 250 -11.09 -4.19 -4.94
C ALA A 250 -9.62 -4.65 -5.05
N GLU A 251 -8.89 -4.17 -6.06
CA GLU A 251 -7.53 -4.57 -6.36
C GLU A 251 -6.51 -3.65 -5.65
N PRO A 252 -5.22 -4.03 -5.57
CA PRO A 252 -4.22 -3.23 -4.89
C PRO A 252 -4.08 -1.80 -5.44
N PHE A 253 -3.90 -0.83 -4.54
CA PHE A 253 -3.49 0.53 -4.88
C PHE A 253 -2.19 0.86 -4.17
N PHE A 254 -1.14 1.16 -4.93
CA PHE A 254 0.14 1.59 -4.38
C PHE A 254 0.52 2.98 -4.89
N ALA A 255 1.06 3.81 -3.99
CA ALA A 255 1.56 5.13 -4.31
C ALA A 255 3.08 5.18 -4.22
N LEU A 256 3.72 5.85 -5.18
CA LEU A 256 5.14 6.17 -5.17
C LEU A 256 5.32 7.66 -5.41
N ASN A 257 5.96 8.35 -4.46
CA ASN A 257 6.37 9.74 -4.66
C ASN A 257 7.76 9.79 -5.28
N CYS A 258 7.84 10.19 -6.56
CA CYS A 258 9.08 10.22 -7.32
C CYS A 258 10.07 11.29 -6.83
N ALA A 259 9.61 12.31 -6.13
CA ALA A 259 10.44 13.37 -5.57
C ALA A 259 11.10 12.99 -4.23
N ALA A 260 10.53 12.01 -3.52
CA ALA A 260 10.93 11.69 -2.15
C ALA A 260 12.10 10.69 -2.05
N LEU A 261 12.42 9.97 -3.13
CA LEU A 261 13.39 8.88 -3.14
C LEU A 261 14.55 9.16 -4.11
N PRO A 262 15.78 8.76 -3.77
CA PRO A 262 16.88 8.69 -4.73
C PRO A 262 16.53 7.78 -5.91
N GLU A 263 17.08 8.07 -7.09
CA GLU A 263 16.81 7.35 -8.34
C GLU A 263 16.90 5.83 -8.21
N ASN A 264 18.00 5.29 -7.66
CA ASN A 264 18.21 3.85 -7.52
C ASN A 264 17.16 3.20 -6.60
N LEU A 265 16.74 3.91 -5.54
CA LEU A 265 15.74 3.41 -4.62
C LEU A 265 14.36 3.44 -5.27
N ALA A 266 14.01 4.53 -5.97
CA ALA A 266 12.78 4.62 -6.76
C ALA A 266 12.70 3.52 -7.83
N GLU A 267 13.82 3.20 -8.49
CA GLU A 267 13.89 2.09 -9.44
C GLU A 267 13.58 0.75 -8.76
N SER A 268 14.24 0.47 -7.64
CA SER A 268 14.11 -0.79 -6.92
C SER A 268 12.74 -0.95 -6.26
N GLU A 269 12.09 0.13 -5.84
CA GLU A 269 10.72 0.09 -5.31
C GLU A 269 9.71 -0.12 -6.46
N LEU A 270 9.83 0.59 -7.58
CA LEU A 270 8.85 0.49 -8.67
C LEU A 270 8.96 -0.84 -9.43
N PHE A 271 10.19 -1.26 -9.78
CA PHE A 271 10.46 -2.41 -10.63
C PHE A 271 11.05 -3.62 -9.89
N GLY A 272 11.32 -3.53 -8.59
CA GLY A 272 11.93 -4.64 -7.86
C GLY A 272 13.40 -4.88 -8.24
N TYR A 273 14.04 -5.82 -7.56
CA TYR A 273 15.42 -6.21 -7.84
C TYR A 273 15.61 -7.73 -7.75
N SER A 274 16.52 -8.24 -8.57
CA SER A 274 16.92 -9.64 -8.55
C SER A 274 17.99 -9.91 -7.46
N PRO A 275 18.14 -11.16 -6.99
CA PRO A 275 19.20 -11.54 -6.07
C PRO A 275 20.59 -11.04 -6.53
N GLY A 276 21.33 -10.38 -5.63
CA GLY A 276 22.69 -9.92 -5.91
C GLY A 276 22.80 -8.67 -6.80
N ALA A 277 21.71 -7.95 -7.07
CA ALA A 277 21.71 -6.76 -7.91
C ALA A 277 22.64 -5.62 -7.41
N PHE A 278 22.83 -5.50 -6.09
CA PHE A 278 23.72 -4.52 -5.46
C PHE A 278 24.18 -4.99 -4.07
N THR A 279 25.19 -4.32 -3.51
CA THR A 279 25.71 -4.60 -2.17
C THR A 279 24.64 -4.35 -1.10
N GLY A 280 24.21 -5.41 -0.41
CA GLY A 280 23.11 -5.34 0.57
C GLY A 280 21.73 -5.74 0.03
N ALA A 281 21.62 -6.11 -1.25
CA ALA A 281 20.41 -6.72 -1.79
C ALA A 281 20.10 -8.02 -1.02
N LEU A 282 18.82 -8.24 -0.71
CA LEU A 282 18.38 -9.50 -0.11
C LEU A 282 18.75 -10.65 -1.04
N ARG A 283 19.24 -11.76 -0.45
CA ARG A 283 19.61 -12.97 -1.21
C ARG A 283 18.44 -13.57 -2.01
N GLY A 284 17.20 -13.25 -1.64
CA GLY A 284 15.98 -13.69 -2.31
C GLY A 284 15.40 -12.70 -3.34
N GLY A 285 16.00 -11.53 -3.56
CA GLY A 285 15.39 -10.46 -4.37
C GLY A 285 14.22 -9.76 -3.66
N LYS A 286 13.57 -8.83 -4.36
CA LYS A 286 12.33 -8.16 -3.89
C LYS A 286 11.44 -7.82 -5.11
N PRO A 287 10.15 -8.19 -5.11
CA PRO A 287 9.21 -7.76 -6.15
C PRO A 287 8.96 -6.24 -6.07
N GLY A 288 8.76 -5.62 -7.23
CA GLY A 288 8.45 -4.18 -7.32
C GLY A 288 6.97 -3.87 -7.05
N LEU A 289 6.66 -2.59 -6.86
CA LEU A 289 5.28 -2.11 -6.74
C LEU A 289 4.43 -2.49 -7.96
N LEU A 290 5.00 -2.52 -9.17
CA LEU A 290 4.27 -2.96 -10.37
C LEU A 290 3.85 -4.44 -10.29
N GLU A 291 4.67 -5.30 -9.70
CA GLU A 291 4.33 -6.72 -9.48
C GLU A 291 3.32 -6.92 -8.37
N LEU A 292 3.49 -6.17 -7.28
CA LEU A 292 2.53 -6.20 -6.18
C LEU A 292 1.17 -5.61 -6.60
N ALA A 293 1.15 -4.69 -7.57
CA ALA A 293 -0.04 -4.05 -8.09
C ALA A 293 -0.68 -4.75 -9.28
N ASP A 294 -0.26 -5.96 -9.65
CA ASP A 294 -0.81 -6.64 -10.82
C ASP A 294 -2.34 -6.79 -10.70
N GLY A 295 -3.08 -6.46 -11.76
CA GLY A 295 -4.54 -6.30 -11.76
C GLY A 295 -5.04 -4.98 -11.15
N GLY A 296 -4.23 -4.32 -10.31
CA GLY A 296 -4.54 -3.10 -9.56
C GLY A 296 -4.07 -1.80 -10.22
N THR A 297 -3.71 -0.82 -9.38
CA THR A 297 -3.36 0.55 -9.80
C THR A 297 -2.09 1.03 -9.08
N VAL A 298 -1.20 1.69 -9.83
CA VAL A 298 -0.06 2.40 -9.26
C VAL A 298 -0.21 3.90 -9.50
N PHE A 299 -0.12 4.67 -8.41
CA PHE A 299 -0.10 6.12 -8.41
C PHE A 299 1.34 6.65 -8.35
N LEU A 300 1.73 7.45 -9.33
CA LEU A 300 3.05 8.09 -9.42
C LEU A 300 2.91 9.59 -9.14
N ASP A 301 3.22 10.01 -7.91
CA ASP A 301 3.19 11.43 -7.54
C ASP A 301 4.49 12.12 -7.93
N GLU A 302 4.36 13.38 -8.35
CA GLU A 302 5.45 14.21 -8.89
C GLU A 302 6.23 13.52 -10.02
N ILE A 303 5.53 12.96 -11.01
CA ILE A 303 6.14 12.26 -12.16
C ILE A 303 7.15 13.11 -12.94
N GLY A 304 7.03 14.44 -12.88
CA GLY A 304 7.98 15.38 -13.48
C GLY A 304 9.37 15.37 -12.82
N GLU A 305 9.54 14.77 -11.64
CA GLU A 305 10.84 14.62 -10.97
C GLU A 305 11.57 13.33 -11.37
N MET A 306 10.94 12.47 -12.19
CA MET A 306 11.53 11.20 -12.61
C MET A 306 12.74 11.43 -13.53
N SER A 307 13.83 10.71 -13.29
CA SER A 307 15.03 10.79 -14.13
C SER A 307 14.77 10.31 -15.56
N PRO A 308 15.55 10.76 -16.57
CA PRO A 308 15.42 10.26 -17.95
C PRO A 308 15.56 8.75 -18.09
N TYR A 309 16.36 8.12 -17.23
CA TYR A 309 16.54 6.67 -17.18
C TYR A 309 15.26 5.96 -16.73
N LEU A 310 14.67 6.39 -15.61
CA LEU A 310 13.39 5.85 -15.13
C LEU A 310 12.25 6.12 -16.11
N GLN A 311 12.24 7.28 -16.76
CA GLN A 311 11.26 7.61 -17.82
C GLN A 311 11.31 6.60 -18.96
N ALA A 312 12.50 6.19 -19.40
CA ALA A 312 12.66 5.18 -20.47
C ALA A 312 12.14 3.80 -20.03
N LYS A 313 12.38 3.43 -18.77
CA LYS A 313 11.92 2.14 -18.22
C LYS A 313 10.41 2.11 -18.03
N LEU A 314 9.82 3.20 -17.52
CA LEU A 314 8.37 3.37 -17.42
C LEU A 314 7.69 3.37 -18.80
N LEU A 315 8.30 4.02 -19.80
CA LEU A 315 7.78 4.00 -21.17
C LEU A 315 7.71 2.57 -21.74
N ARG A 316 8.74 1.74 -21.49
CA ARG A 316 8.71 0.32 -21.89
C ARG A 316 7.54 -0.40 -21.25
N PHE A 317 7.36 -0.22 -19.94
CA PHE A 317 6.25 -0.80 -19.21
C PHE A 317 4.87 -0.38 -19.78
N LEU A 318 4.67 0.91 -20.06
CA LEU A 318 3.40 1.43 -20.58
C LEU A 318 3.01 0.93 -21.99
N ASN A 319 3.93 0.32 -22.73
CA ASN A 319 3.64 -0.17 -24.08
C ASN A 319 2.89 -1.50 -24.10
N ASP A 320 3.30 -2.45 -23.26
CA ASP A 320 2.79 -3.83 -23.27
C ASP A 320 2.68 -4.49 -21.88
N GLY A 321 2.99 -3.75 -20.81
CA GLY A 321 3.00 -4.24 -19.43
C GLY A 321 4.29 -4.95 -19.02
N SER A 322 5.32 -4.95 -19.88
CA SER A 322 6.53 -5.72 -19.66
C SER A 322 7.70 -4.87 -19.13
N PHE A 323 8.45 -5.39 -18.16
CA PHE A 323 9.66 -4.74 -17.64
C PHE A 323 10.67 -5.76 -17.11
N ARG A 324 11.87 -5.29 -16.73
CA ARG A 324 12.90 -6.09 -16.07
C ARG A 324 13.24 -5.53 -14.70
N ARG A 325 13.44 -6.41 -13.72
CA ARG A 325 13.93 -6.03 -12.39
C ARG A 325 15.36 -5.50 -12.45
N VAL A 326 15.75 -4.72 -11.44
CA VAL A 326 17.14 -4.24 -11.33
C VAL A 326 18.09 -5.43 -11.20
N GLY A 327 19.12 -5.48 -12.05
CA GLY A 327 20.09 -6.58 -12.10
C GLY A 327 19.54 -7.90 -12.66
N GLY A 328 18.29 -7.93 -13.13
CA GLY A 328 17.65 -9.10 -13.72
C GLY A 328 17.61 -9.05 -15.25
N ASP A 329 17.64 -10.22 -15.88
CA ASP A 329 17.47 -10.42 -17.32
C ASP A 329 16.06 -10.89 -17.70
N ARG A 330 15.36 -11.53 -16.76
CA ARG A 330 13.98 -11.97 -16.90
C ARG A 330 13.01 -10.80 -17.07
N GLU A 331 12.17 -10.92 -18.09
CA GLU A 331 11.07 -10.01 -18.34
C GLU A 331 9.84 -10.44 -17.54
N VAL A 332 9.24 -9.49 -16.85
CA VAL A 332 8.04 -9.65 -16.04
C VAL A 332 6.93 -8.87 -16.72
N LYS A 333 5.76 -9.49 -16.88
CA LYS A 333 4.60 -8.88 -17.51
C LYS A 333 3.46 -8.78 -16.52
N VAL A 334 2.93 -7.58 -16.33
CA VAL A 334 1.83 -7.30 -15.39
C VAL A 334 0.82 -6.34 -16.03
N ASN A 335 -0.42 -6.38 -15.53
CA ASN A 335 -1.51 -5.52 -15.96
C ASN A 335 -1.83 -4.49 -14.87
N VAL A 336 -1.14 -3.34 -14.89
CA VAL A 336 -1.32 -2.27 -13.91
C VAL A 336 -1.85 -1.01 -14.57
N ARG A 337 -2.89 -0.40 -13.98
CA ARG A 337 -3.34 0.93 -14.37
C ARG A 337 -2.44 1.99 -13.75
N ILE A 338 -1.95 2.92 -14.56
CA ILE A 338 -1.12 4.03 -14.08
C ILE A 338 -1.97 5.30 -13.89
N ILE A 339 -1.90 5.89 -12.70
CA ILE A 339 -2.34 7.26 -12.43
C ILE A 339 -1.09 8.07 -12.09
N SER A 340 -0.87 9.20 -12.74
CA SER A 340 0.28 10.05 -12.48
C SER A 340 -0.15 11.44 -12.07
N ALA A 341 0.63 12.11 -11.22
CA ALA A 341 0.39 13.50 -10.84
C ALA A 341 1.65 14.35 -10.95
N THR A 342 1.46 15.65 -11.26
CA THR A 342 2.57 16.62 -11.31
C THR A 342 2.05 18.04 -11.09
N HIS A 343 2.89 18.90 -10.51
CA HIS A 343 2.69 20.34 -10.49
C HIS A 343 3.43 21.09 -11.62
N ARG A 344 4.35 20.41 -12.32
CA ARG A 344 5.14 20.99 -13.41
C ARG A 344 4.41 20.91 -14.74
N ALA A 345 4.64 21.90 -15.60
CA ALA A 345 4.22 21.87 -17.00
C ALA A 345 5.10 20.89 -17.79
N LEU A 346 4.59 19.68 -18.07
CA LEU A 346 5.37 18.64 -18.73
C LEU A 346 5.74 19.01 -20.16
N GLU A 347 4.91 19.79 -20.84
CA GLU A 347 5.17 20.31 -22.18
C GLU A 347 6.43 21.19 -22.22
N ASP A 348 6.60 22.07 -21.24
CA ASP A 348 7.80 22.90 -21.10
C ASP A 348 9.04 22.05 -20.77
N MET A 349 8.86 21.01 -19.94
CA MET A 349 9.94 20.07 -19.63
C MET A 349 10.38 19.25 -20.84
N VAL A 350 9.45 18.91 -21.73
CA VAL A 350 9.76 18.26 -23.02
C VAL A 350 10.55 19.22 -23.91
N ALA A 351 10.12 20.48 -24.03
CA ALA A 351 10.85 21.49 -24.80
C ALA A 351 12.26 21.72 -24.24
N GLY A 352 12.43 21.65 -22.92
CA GLY A 352 13.71 21.73 -22.24
C GLY A 352 14.53 20.42 -22.22
N GLY A 353 14.05 19.31 -22.78
CA GLY A 353 14.75 18.02 -22.80
C GLY A 353 14.83 17.28 -21.46
N HIS A 354 14.08 17.72 -20.44
CA HIS A 354 14.04 17.10 -19.11
C HIS A 354 12.96 16.02 -18.98
N PHE A 355 12.02 15.98 -19.92
CA PHE A 355 10.98 14.96 -19.98
C PHE A 355 10.85 14.43 -21.41
N ARG A 356 10.61 13.12 -21.55
CA ARG A 356 10.48 12.53 -22.88
C ARG A 356 9.09 12.76 -23.48
N GLN A 357 9.08 13.18 -24.74
CA GLN A 357 7.84 13.45 -25.47
C GLN A 357 6.98 12.18 -25.67
N ASP A 358 7.61 11.04 -25.95
CA ASP A 358 6.93 9.76 -26.14
C ASP A 358 6.23 9.27 -24.87
N LEU A 359 6.87 9.43 -23.70
CA LEU A 359 6.28 9.14 -22.41
C LEU A 359 5.09 10.06 -22.11
N LEU A 360 5.20 11.36 -22.40
CA LEU A 360 4.08 12.29 -22.22
C LEU A 360 2.85 11.85 -23.00
N PHE A 361 3.01 11.44 -24.26
CA PHE A 361 1.90 10.95 -25.07
C PHE A 361 1.25 9.67 -24.52
N ARG A 362 2.01 8.79 -23.87
CA ARG A 362 1.49 7.57 -23.23
C ARG A 362 0.79 7.84 -21.90
N LEU A 363 1.24 8.85 -21.14
CA LEU A 363 0.63 9.23 -19.86
C LEU A 363 -0.60 10.12 -20.04
N ASN A 364 -0.58 11.02 -21.01
CA ASN A 364 -1.61 12.05 -21.22
C ASN A 364 -2.79 11.55 -22.07
N VAL A 365 -3.26 10.32 -21.81
CA VAL A 365 -4.43 9.73 -22.50
C VAL A 365 -5.72 10.29 -21.91
N LEU A 366 -5.81 10.31 -20.58
CA LEU A 366 -6.85 10.99 -19.83
C LEU A 366 -6.19 12.07 -18.97
N THR A 367 -6.80 13.26 -18.90
CA THR A 367 -6.23 14.39 -18.16
C THR A 367 -7.27 15.02 -17.26
N LEU A 368 -6.90 15.23 -16.00
CA LEU A 368 -7.67 16.00 -15.04
C LEU A 368 -6.81 17.13 -14.49
N HIS A 369 -7.39 18.33 -14.43
CA HIS A 369 -6.76 19.47 -13.80
C HIS A 369 -7.40 19.72 -12.44
N MET A 370 -6.62 19.63 -11.37
CA MET A 370 -7.05 19.95 -10.01
C MET A 370 -6.92 21.46 -9.79
N PRO A 371 -8.04 22.20 -9.60
CA PRO A 371 -8.00 23.64 -9.48
C PRO A 371 -7.34 24.07 -8.16
N PRO A 372 -6.51 25.13 -8.19
CA PRO A 372 -5.98 25.72 -6.97
C PRO A 372 -7.10 26.32 -6.13
N LEU A 373 -6.86 26.43 -4.82
CA LEU A 373 -7.87 26.85 -3.84
C LEU A 373 -8.42 28.26 -4.14
N ARG A 374 -7.61 29.14 -4.70
CA ARG A 374 -8.01 30.50 -5.12
C ARG A 374 -9.05 30.54 -6.24
N GLU A 375 -9.16 29.48 -7.04
CA GLU A 375 -10.17 29.35 -8.11
C GLU A 375 -11.48 28.76 -7.59
N ARG A 376 -11.52 28.29 -6.34
CA ARG A 376 -12.69 27.73 -5.67
C ARG A 376 -12.92 28.40 -4.30
N PRO A 377 -13.15 29.72 -4.26
CA PRO A 377 -13.28 30.45 -2.99
C PRO A 377 -14.45 29.95 -2.13
N GLY A 378 -15.50 29.39 -2.74
CA GLY A 378 -16.64 28.79 -2.04
C GLY A 378 -16.26 27.62 -1.12
N ASP A 379 -15.13 26.95 -1.37
CA ASP A 379 -14.66 25.80 -0.59
C ASP A 379 -13.76 26.19 0.58
N ILE A 380 -13.21 27.41 0.61
CA ILE A 380 -12.23 27.84 1.62
C ILE A 380 -12.81 27.74 3.04
N LEU A 381 -14.02 28.27 3.26
CA LEU A 381 -14.64 28.27 4.59
C LEU A 381 -15.12 26.87 5.03
N PRO A 382 -15.80 26.07 4.19
CA PRO A 382 -16.10 24.67 4.52
C PRO A 382 -14.85 23.86 4.88
N LEU A 383 -13.78 23.98 4.09
CA LEU A 383 -12.50 23.30 4.37
C LEU A 383 -11.89 23.79 5.69
N ALA A 384 -11.88 25.10 5.94
CA ALA A 384 -11.38 25.67 7.19
C ALA A 384 -12.16 25.14 8.41
N GLN A 385 -13.49 25.04 8.32
CA GLN A 385 -14.32 24.48 9.40
C GLN A 385 -14.02 23.01 9.66
N PHE A 386 -13.85 22.22 8.59
CA PHE A 386 -13.46 20.82 8.70
C PHE A 386 -12.10 20.67 9.40
N PHE A 387 -11.08 21.41 8.95
CA PHE A 387 -9.76 21.37 9.57
C PHE A 387 -9.76 21.91 11.00
N LEU A 388 -10.62 22.88 11.31
CA LEU A 388 -10.78 23.42 12.66
C LEU A 388 -11.29 22.35 13.62
N ALA A 389 -12.36 21.64 13.24
CA ALA A 389 -12.91 20.55 14.02
C ALA A 389 -11.89 19.43 14.23
N ARG A 390 -11.19 19.04 13.16
CA ARG A 390 -10.13 18.02 13.20
C ARG A 390 -8.97 18.44 14.10
N ALA A 391 -8.51 19.68 14.00
CA ALA A 391 -7.41 20.21 14.81
C ALA A 391 -7.81 20.31 16.29
N CYS A 392 -9.04 20.71 16.61
CA CYS A 392 -9.53 20.74 17.99
C CYS A 392 -9.55 19.34 18.60
N ALA A 393 -10.06 18.34 17.85
CA ALA A 393 -10.07 16.95 18.28
C ALA A 393 -8.64 16.42 18.52
N GLN A 394 -7.71 16.68 17.58
CA GLN A 394 -6.31 16.26 17.69
C GLN A 394 -5.58 16.93 18.85
N ALA A 395 -5.89 18.19 19.15
CA ALA A 395 -5.30 18.93 20.27
C ALA A 395 -6.03 18.71 21.61
N ALA A 396 -7.05 17.84 21.65
CA ALA A 396 -7.93 17.62 22.80
C ALA A 396 -8.55 18.92 23.37
N ARG A 397 -8.92 19.85 22.49
CA ARG A 397 -9.54 21.14 22.85
C ARG A 397 -11.04 21.16 22.54
N PRO A 398 -11.83 21.97 23.28
CA PRO A 398 -13.21 22.26 22.90
C PRO A 398 -13.30 22.82 21.48
N LEU A 399 -14.41 22.58 20.79
CA LEU A 399 -14.61 23.09 19.44
C LEU A 399 -14.56 24.62 19.41
N MET A 400 -13.54 25.16 18.74
CA MET A 400 -13.33 26.59 18.55
C MET A 400 -14.17 27.13 17.39
N ARG A 401 -14.23 28.45 17.24
CA ARG A 401 -14.92 29.14 16.14
C ARG A 401 -14.01 30.16 15.48
N LEU A 402 -14.20 30.38 14.18
CA LEU A 402 -13.56 31.47 13.46
C LEU A 402 -14.41 32.75 13.61
N SER A 403 -13.77 33.87 13.90
CA SER A 403 -14.43 35.18 13.86
C SER A 403 -14.78 35.59 12.42
N SER A 404 -15.71 36.53 12.24
CA SER A 404 -16.04 37.09 10.91
C SER A 404 -14.82 37.72 10.23
N ALA A 405 -13.96 38.38 11.01
CA ALA A 405 -12.69 38.94 10.53
C ALA A 405 -11.72 37.84 10.05
N ALA A 406 -11.62 36.73 10.78
CA ALA A 406 -10.83 35.57 10.37
C ALA A 406 -11.36 34.96 9.07
N CYS A 407 -12.68 34.77 8.94
CA CYS A 407 -13.30 34.27 7.71
C CYS A 407 -13.01 35.18 6.50
N ALA A 408 -13.12 36.50 6.67
CA ALA A 408 -12.80 37.46 5.62
C ALA A 408 -11.32 37.40 5.21
N ALA A 409 -10.41 37.27 6.17
CA ALA A 409 -8.98 37.13 5.92
C ALA A 409 -8.63 35.83 5.17
N LEU A 410 -9.29 34.72 5.51
CA LEU A 410 -9.13 33.45 4.80
C LEU A 410 -9.59 33.55 3.33
N LEU A 411 -10.73 34.20 3.08
CA LEU A 411 -11.26 34.39 1.72
C LEU A 411 -10.39 35.33 0.86
N ALA A 412 -9.77 36.34 1.46
CA ALA A 412 -8.93 37.30 0.76
C ALA A 412 -7.50 36.78 0.47
N SER A 413 -7.12 35.63 1.03
CA SER A 413 -5.76 35.09 0.91
C SER A 413 -5.54 34.36 -0.42
N PRO A 414 -4.33 34.46 -1.02
CA PRO A 414 -4.03 33.86 -2.33
C PRO A 414 -3.76 32.35 -2.30
N TRP A 415 -3.50 31.78 -1.11
CA TRP A 415 -3.27 30.35 -0.88
C TRP A 415 -2.25 29.66 -1.82
N PRO A 416 -0.99 30.14 -1.90
CA PRO A 416 0.04 29.51 -2.75
C PRO A 416 0.34 28.05 -2.39
N GLY A 417 0.12 27.63 -1.13
CA GLY A 417 0.23 26.23 -0.72
C GLY A 417 -1.11 25.50 -0.64
N ASN A 418 -2.17 26.08 -1.23
CA ASN A 418 -3.50 25.51 -1.38
C ASN A 418 -4.07 24.94 -0.06
N VAL A 419 -4.70 23.76 -0.12
CA VAL A 419 -5.37 23.11 1.00
C VAL A 419 -4.38 22.74 2.11
N ARG A 420 -3.15 22.33 1.74
CA ARG A 420 -2.09 22.02 2.72
C ARG A 420 -1.70 23.24 3.56
N GLN A 421 -1.59 24.42 2.93
CA GLN A 421 -1.33 25.66 3.65
C GLN A 421 -2.51 26.05 4.55
N LEU A 422 -3.75 25.94 4.05
CA LEU A 422 -4.95 26.22 4.84
C LEU A 422 -5.01 25.33 6.09
N GLN A 423 -4.79 24.03 5.94
CA GLN A 423 -4.74 23.09 7.05
C GLN A 423 -3.70 23.49 8.09
N ASN A 424 -2.48 23.82 7.67
CA ASN A 424 -1.39 24.21 8.57
C ASN A 424 -1.68 25.51 9.31
N VAL A 425 -2.27 26.50 8.63
CA VAL A 425 -2.68 27.78 9.22
C VAL A 425 -3.73 27.56 10.30
N ILE A 426 -4.78 26.77 9.99
CA ILE A 426 -5.84 26.48 10.95
C ILE A 426 -5.31 25.66 12.13
N PHE A 427 -4.47 24.66 11.89
CA PHE A 427 -3.86 23.86 12.95
C PHE A 427 -3.02 24.73 13.90
N ARG A 428 -2.18 25.62 13.35
CA ARG A 428 -1.37 26.55 14.15
C ARG A 428 -2.25 27.50 14.97
N ALA A 429 -3.30 28.06 14.37
CA ALA A 429 -4.22 28.94 15.08
C ALA A 429 -4.91 28.21 16.25
N VAL A 430 -5.32 26.95 16.06
CA VAL A 430 -5.91 26.11 17.11
C VAL A 430 -4.91 25.76 18.21
N THR A 431 -3.63 25.56 17.91
CA THR A 431 -2.64 25.22 18.94
C THR A 431 -2.14 26.44 19.72
N MET A 432 -2.10 27.62 19.10
CA MET A 432 -1.54 28.83 19.72
C MET A 432 -2.58 29.75 20.35
N SER A 433 -3.86 29.68 19.96
CA SER A 433 -4.89 30.56 20.51
C SER A 433 -5.26 30.18 21.94
N GLU A 434 -5.29 31.11 22.88
CA GLU A 434 -5.77 30.85 24.25
C GLU A 434 -7.31 30.96 24.36
N ARG A 435 -7.97 31.46 23.31
CA ARG A 435 -9.41 31.76 23.30
C ARG A 435 -10.17 30.69 22.52
N LEU A 436 -11.50 30.66 22.68
CA LEU A 436 -12.36 29.77 21.86
C LEU A 436 -12.77 30.38 20.51
N VAL A 437 -12.43 31.66 20.28
CA VAL A 437 -12.73 32.38 19.04
C VAL A 437 -11.41 32.86 18.43
N ILE A 438 -11.12 32.35 17.24
CA ILE A 438 -9.90 32.66 16.49
C ILE A 438 -10.10 33.98 15.72
N GLY A 439 -9.25 34.94 16.04
CA GLY A 439 -9.17 36.25 15.37
C GLY A 439 -8.41 36.20 14.04
N ALA A 440 -8.45 37.27 13.26
CA ALA A 440 -7.67 37.36 12.01
C ALA A 440 -6.16 37.48 12.28
N ASP A 441 -5.79 38.11 13.39
CA ASP A 441 -4.43 38.24 13.91
C ASP A 441 -3.81 36.89 14.29
N GLU A 442 -4.61 35.98 14.83
CA GLU A 442 -4.17 34.64 15.26
C GLU A 442 -3.96 33.66 14.09
N LEU A 443 -4.48 33.95 12.89
CA LEU A 443 -4.23 33.09 11.73
C LEU A 443 -2.78 33.19 11.26
N GLU A 444 -2.06 34.28 11.58
CA GLU A 444 -0.70 34.54 11.10
C GLU A 444 -0.56 34.19 9.61
N LEU A 445 -1.55 34.59 8.81
CA LEU A 445 -1.51 34.44 7.36
C LEU A 445 -0.26 35.21 6.95
N ALA A 446 0.77 34.48 6.48
CA ALA A 446 1.98 35.08 5.96
C ALA A 446 1.50 36.20 5.05
N GLN A 447 1.84 37.45 5.39
CA GLN A 447 1.48 38.58 4.56
C GLN A 447 2.04 38.23 3.19
N ALA A 448 1.16 37.77 2.28
CA ALA A 448 1.47 37.71 0.88
C ALA A 448 2.05 39.09 0.60
N ALA A 449 3.31 39.13 0.19
CA ALA A 449 4.00 40.37 -0.14
C ALA A 449 2.98 41.22 -0.89
N ASN A 450 2.58 42.32 -0.23
CA ASN A 450 1.45 43.14 -0.63
C ASN A 450 1.55 43.41 -2.14
N PRO A 451 0.66 42.88 -3.01
CA PRO A 451 0.53 43.37 -4.37
C PRO A 451 -0.21 44.72 -4.38
N ALA A 452 -0.38 45.36 -3.22
CA ALA A 452 -0.71 46.77 -3.12
C ALA A 452 0.48 47.70 -3.50
N GLY A 453 1.57 47.15 -4.03
CA GLY A 453 2.39 47.86 -5.01
C GLY A 453 1.67 47.81 -6.36
N ARG A 454 0.77 48.76 -6.60
CA ARG A 454 0.21 49.03 -7.94
C ARG A 454 1.35 48.98 -8.96
N ASP A 455 1.07 48.32 -10.08
CA ASP A 455 1.82 48.41 -11.33
C ASP A 455 2.44 49.79 -11.51
N MET A 456 3.75 49.85 -11.36
CA MET A 456 4.60 50.88 -11.98
C MET A 456 5.48 50.19 -13.01
N THR A 457 4.90 49.32 -13.84
CA THR A 457 5.47 49.01 -15.16
C THR A 457 4.98 50.07 -16.15
N GLY A 458 5.36 51.33 -15.90
CA GLY A 458 5.61 52.23 -17.02
C GLY A 458 6.91 51.76 -17.66
N GLU A 459 7.00 51.77 -19.00
CA GLU A 459 8.25 51.49 -19.71
C GLU A 459 9.38 52.33 -19.10
N VAL A 460 10.27 51.68 -18.36
CA VAL A 460 11.46 52.32 -17.81
C VAL A 460 12.45 52.48 -18.97
N THR A 461 12.47 53.67 -19.56
CA THR A 461 13.32 53.96 -20.73
C THR A 461 14.79 54.13 -20.37
N THR A 462 15.12 54.57 -19.14
CA THR A 462 16.51 54.76 -18.69
C THR A 462 16.68 54.49 -17.18
N LEU A 463 17.88 54.03 -16.78
CA LEU A 463 18.24 53.78 -15.38
C LEU A 463 18.13 55.04 -14.50
N GLU A 464 18.49 56.20 -15.05
CA GLU A 464 18.40 57.48 -14.33
C GLU A 464 16.96 57.84 -13.95
N GLN A 465 16.01 57.54 -14.83
CA GLN A 465 14.59 57.78 -14.61
C GLN A 465 14.02 56.81 -13.56
N ALA A 466 14.43 55.53 -13.61
CA ALA A 466 14.07 54.53 -12.62
C ALA A 466 14.52 54.92 -11.19
N VAL A 467 15.76 55.38 -11.07
CA VAL A 467 16.32 55.82 -9.79
C VAL A 467 15.62 57.08 -9.29
N ALA A 468 15.32 58.04 -10.18
CA ALA A 468 14.61 59.26 -9.81
C ALA A 468 13.17 59.00 -9.36
N ASP A 469 12.45 58.08 -10.01
CA ASP A 469 11.08 57.71 -9.66
C ASP A 469 11.02 56.92 -8.35
N PHE A 470 11.97 56.01 -8.14
CA PHE A 470 12.13 55.31 -6.87
C PHE A 470 12.43 56.30 -5.74
N GLU A 471 13.36 57.23 -5.96
CA GLU A 471 13.75 58.24 -4.99
C GLU A 471 12.58 59.17 -4.64
N LYS A 472 11.82 59.63 -5.63
CA LYS A 472 10.62 60.45 -5.44
C LYS A 472 9.57 59.73 -4.60
N ASN A 473 9.26 58.49 -4.95
CA ASN A 473 8.26 57.68 -4.22
C ASN A 473 8.68 57.40 -2.78
N LEU A 474 9.96 57.08 -2.57
CA LEU A 474 10.52 56.85 -1.23
C LEU A 474 10.40 58.11 -0.37
N LEU A 475 10.75 59.28 -0.91
CA LEU A 475 10.64 60.55 -0.21
C LEU A 475 9.19 60.96 0.07
N GLN A 476 8.27 60.76 -0.88
CA GLN A 476 6.84 61.04 -0.67
C GLN A 476 6.24 60.18 0.45
N ARG A 477 6.54 58.88 0.45
CA ARG A 477 6.06 57.96 1.48
C ARG A 477 6.58 58.33 2.86
N LEU A 478 7.89 58.57 2.97
CA LEU A 478 8.52 58.85 4.27
C LEU A 478 8.22 60.27 4.78
N TYR A 479 7.88 61.22 3.92
CA TYR A 479 7.48 62.56 4.35
C TYR A 479 6.14 62.53 5.12
N GLY A 480 5.25 61.58 4.83
CA GLY A 480 4.01 61.37 5.59
C GLY A 480 4.25 61.02 7.06
N ASP A 481 5.24 60.16 7.33
CA ASP A 481 5.61 59.73 8.69
C ASP A 481 6.59 60.72 9.36
N PHE A 482 7.37 61.47 8.57
CA PHE A 482 8.39 62.41 9.04
C PHE A 482 8.31 63.76 8.30
N PRO A 483 7.32 64.62 8.61
CA PRO A 483 7.05 65.89 7.91
C PRO A 483 8.11 66.98 8.12
N SER A 484 9.24 66.67 8.77
CA SER A 484 10.36 67.58 8.96
C SER A 484 11.58 67.08 8.19
N THR A 485 12.11 67.93 7.29
CA THR A 485 13.32 67.68 6.49
C THR A 485 14.50 67.19 7.35
N ARG A 486 14.64 67.71 8.57
CA ARG A 486 15.71 67.33 9.51
C ARG A 486 15.52 65.93 10.11
N ARG A 487 14.27 65.52 10.36
CA ARG A 487 13.95 64.16 10.84
C ARG A 487 14.09 63.14 9.72
N LEU A 488 13.62 63.49 8.52
CA LEU A 488 13.75 62.66 7.32
C LEU A 488 15.22 62.43 6.95
N ALA A 489 16.05 63.48 6.99
CA ALA A 489 17.49 63.38 6.78
C ALA A 489 18.20 62.47 7.81
N LYS A 490 17.83 62.59 9.10
CA LYS A 490 18.36 61.71 10.15
C LYS A 490 17.97 60.25 9.93
N ARG A 491 16.73 59.98 9.49
CA ARG A 491 16.23 58.63 9.21
C ARG A 491 16.93 57.99 8.01
N LEU A 492 17.20 58.78 6.97
CA LEU A 492 17.83 58.34 5.72
C LEU A 492 19.36 58.37 5.76
N GLY A 493 19.97 58.79 6.87
CA GLY A 493 21.43 58.90 7.00
C GLY A 493 22.06 59.93 6.06
N ALA A 494 21.29 60.92 5.61
CA ALA A 494 21.71 61.93 4.64
C ALA A 494 21.84 63.31 5.29
N SER A 495 22.55 64.23 4.62
CA SER A 495 22.62 65.62 5.08
C SER A 495 21.28 66.32 4.90
N HIS A 496 20.97 67.26 5.81
CA HIS A 496 19.76 68.07 5.73
C HIS A 496 19.64 68.82 4.39
N SER A 497 20.77 69.33 3.87
CA SER A 497 20.81 70.03 2.58
C SER A 497 20.52 69.10 1.40
N ALA A 498 21.01 67.86 1.41
CA ALA A 498 20.77 66.89 0.33
C ALA A 498 19.28 66.52 0.22
N ILE A 499 18.63 66.23 1.36
CA ILE A 499 17.20 65.92 1.39
C ILE A 499 16.36 67.16 1.04
N ALA A 500 16.72 68.35 1.52
CA ALA A 500 16.02 69.59 1.16
C ALA A 500 16.06 69.90 -0.34
N THR A 501 17.19 69.60 -1.01
CA THR A 501 17.34 69.79 -2.46
C THR A 501 16.52 68.75 -3.23
N ARG A 502 16.50 67.49 -2.78
CA ARG A 502 15.72 66.41 -3.41
C ARG A 502 14.21 66.61 -3.24
N LEU A 503 13.74 67.01 -2.07
CA LEU A 503 12.32 67.33 -1.83
C LEU A 503 11.82 68.47 -2.74
N ARG A 504 12.62 69.53 -2.91
CA ARG A 504 12.32 70.62 -3.85
C ARG A 504 12.36 70.17 -5.31
N ARG A 505 13.35 69.36 -5.70
CA ARG A 505 13.46 68.80 -7.05
C ARG A 505 12.21 68.00 -7.45
N TYR A 506 11.57 67.32 -6.50
CA TYR A 506 10.39 66.50 -6.75
C TYR A 506 9.05 67.16 -6.40
N GLY A 507 9.04 68.42 -5.94
CA GLY A 507 7.83 69.17 -5.61
C GLY A 507 7.06 68.64 -4.40
N ILE A 508 7.75 68.01 -3.44
CA ILE A 508 7.13 67.41 -2.24
C ILE A 508 6.97 68.46 -1.13
N CYS A 509 7.80 69.51 -1.14
CA CYS A 509 7.80 70.63 -0.19
C CYS A 509 8.43 71.88 -0.81
#